data_AF-A0A6M0SB37-F1
#
_entry.id   AF-A0A6M0SB37-F1
#
_cell.length_a   1.000
_cell.length_b   1.000
_cell.length_c   1.000
_cell.angle_alpha   90.00
_cell.angle_beta   90.00
_cell.angle_gamma   90.00
#
_symmetry.space_group_name_H-M   'P 1'
#
loop_
_entity.id
_entity.type
_entity.pdbx_description
1 polymer ?
#
loop_
_entity_poly.entity_id
_entity_poly.type
_entity_poly.pdbx_seq_one_letter_code
_entity_poly.pdbx_strand_id
1 'polypeptide(L)'
;MHPTDIVVCDHTWLRGCQPPCDRIFVEYCPMTMFSGFPYLWRLSLTALTASTLTLTSWVSLTAMDVCGTAALARSTREFGRDGRHGRDGRAGRNGRDGADQTVRATGQPLNLNLSGTDGEDGGFGENAEWLRCRRQPRDERHDLNAADGGNGGHGGNGGRGGNGGTLTVQYTDPSHLRQVLAMAGGGRGGRGGRGGDGTYGCECDDERWTVKVCENGTCREEEYECNDGRDGADGRNGADGTAGNIGKLVLINQLEPLPQANPEQSHSVSSLANKTVTLSRNLWETRRGSTNLLAPGSVIADEYQAYKGFIDRQFTLDWQASQDLQAFTETIDLTLRPNGQVDIDFPEEYWLLGETVEQETLTTYRVDGIVPVADVTELAMGRVDGRSRTFEVNVVDLAQRSDVLDTRFEVRYSTSGNDGRRRRYDVEFDGPVPDDLVQQDHNRFTLALGRLPIASQLLSGGTRAQVELKIIRSYGSNVAEQTLTWKGQI
;
A
#
# COMPACT_ATOMS: atom_id res chain seq x y z
N MET A 1 -50.15 10.07 -50.53
CA MET A 1 -49.28 11.05 -49.86
C MET A 1 -47.88 10.48 -49.84
N HIS A 2 -46.89 11.34 -50.10
CA HIS A 2 -45.55 11.01 -50.57
C HIS A 2 -44.76 9.99 -49.73
N PRO A 3 -43.92 9.16 -50.38
CA PRO A 3 -42.93 8.27 -49.78
C PRO A 3 -41.47 8.80 -49.93
N THR A 4 -40.50 7.99 -49.43
CA THR A 4 -39.07 7.85 -49.88
C THR A 4 -38.09 9.02 -49.59
N ASP A 5 -36.78 8.87 -49.34
CA ASP A 5 -35.80 7.78 -49.57
C ASP A 5 -34.51 7.98 -48.74
N ILE A 6 -33.74 6.90 -48.61
CA ILE A 6 -32.33 6.81 -48.19
C ILE A 6 -31.43 7.11 -49.40
N VAL A 7 -30.32 7.86 -49.24
CA VAL A 7 -29.16 7.79 -50.16
C VAL A 7 -27.83 7.96 -49.41
N VAL A 8 -26.95 6.98 -49.65
CA VAL A 8 -25.50 6.95 -49.40
C VAL A 8 -24.79 7.58 -50.60
N CYS A 9 -23.70 8.34 -50.39
CA CYS A 9 -22.71 8.59 -51.44
C CYS A 9 -21.28 8.47 -50.90
N ASP A 10 -20.55 7.55 -51.50
CA ASP A 10 -19.09 7.42 -51.57
C ASP A 10 -18.57 8.14 -52.84
N HIS A 11 -17.24 8.22 -52.97
CA HIS A 11 -16.40 8.57 -54.14
C HIS A 11 -15.69 9.94 -54.19
N THR A 12 -14.43 9.92 -53.74
CA THR A 12 -13.18 10.10 -54.51
C THR A 12 -13.06 11.11 -55.68
N TRP A 13 -11.89 11.79 -55.66
CA TRP A 13 -10.99 12.26 -56.76
C TRP A 13 -10.91 13.77 -57.14
N LEU A 14 -9.64 14.22 -57.16
CA LEU A 14 -8.96 15.23 -58.02
C LEU A 14 -8.75 16.69 -57.55
N ARG A 15 -7.51 16.94 -57.12
CA ARG A 15 -6.50 17.93 -57.60
C ARG A 15 -7.00 19.24 -58.26
N GLY A 16 -6.44 20.37 -57.82
CA GLY A 16 -6.16 21.51 -58.70
C GLY A 16 -5.99 22.89 -58.04
N CYS A 17 -4.72 23.31 -57.89
CA CYS A 17 -4.16 24.67 -58.05
C CYS A 17 -4.76 25.92 -57.33
N GLN A 18 -3.90 26.51 -56.47
CA GLN A 18 -3.71 27.91 -55.96
C GLN A 18 -4.01 29.10 -56.93
N PRO A 19 -3.80 30.40 -56.55
CA PRO A 19 -4.10 31.26 -55.36
C PRO A 19 -4.66 32.66 -55.87
N PRO A 20 -4.43 33.89 -55.30
CA PRO A 20 -3.89 34.41 -54.02
C PRO A 20 -4.69 35.60 -53.38
N CYS A 21 -4.02 36.30 -52.43
CA CYS A 21 -4.32 37.59 -51.73
C CYS A 21 -4.94 37.41 -50.33
N ASP A 22 -4.46 37.96 -49.21
CA ASP A 22 -3.62 39.14 -48.97
C ASP A 22 -2.75 39.03 -47.70
N ARG A 23 -1.69 39.84 -47.69
CA ARG A 23 -0.80 40.16 -46.55
C ARG A 23 -1.55 40.96 -45.47
N ILE A 24 -1.09 40.87 -44.21
CA ILE A 24 -0.61 42.01 -43.39
C ILE A 24 0.20 41.45 -42.21
N PHE A 25 1.44 41.95 -42.07
CA PHE A 25 2.34 41.81 -40.93
C PHE A 25 2.15 43.01 -40.00
N VAL A 26 2.13 42.81 -38.69
CA VAL A 26 2.53 43.82 -37.69
C VAL A 26 3.30 43.12 -36.57
N GLU A 27 4.59 43.42 -36.48
CA GLU A 27 5.43 43.19 -35.29
C GLU A 27 5.16 44.29 -34.24
N TYR A 28 5.25 43.97 -32.94
CA TYR A 28 6.22 44.56 -31.98
C TYR A 28 5.94 44.14 -30.53
N CYS A 29 7.00 43.62 -29.88
CA CYS A 29 7.42 43.68 -28.46
C CYS A 29 6.43 43.49 -27.29
N PRO A 30 6.89 42.79 -26.22
CA PRO A 30 6.88 43.47 -24.92
C PRO A 30 8.13 43.25 -24.05
N MET A 31 8.44 44.27 -23.24
CA MET A 31 9.37 44.24 -22.11
C MET A 31 8.64 44.71 -20.84
N THR A 32 8.83 43.97 -19.73
CA THR A 32 8.79 44.38 -18.30
C THR A 32 7.43 44.83 -17.71
N MET A 33 7.03 44.62 -16.44
CA MET A 33 7.64 44.04 -15.22
C MET A 33 6.54 43.90 -14.12
N PHE A 34 6.82 43.03 -13.12
CA PHE A 34 6.41 43.05 -11.70
C PHE A 34 4.97 42.73 -11.21
N SER A 35 4.87 41.63 -10.45
CA SER A 35 4.49 41.52 -9.01
C SER A 35 4.62 40.03 -8.60
N GLY A 36 5.10 39.57 -7.44
CA GLY A 36 5.48 40.19 -6.18
C GLY A 36 4.60 39.67 -5.03
N PHE A 37 4.86 38.46 -4.49
CA PHE A 37 4.66 38.03 -3.08
C PHE A 37 4.86 36.49 -2.95
N PRO A 38 5.69 36.03 -1.99
CA PRO A 38 5.41 34.78 -1.30
C PRO A 38 5.46 34.93 0.22
N TYR A 39 4.67 34.12 0.92
CA TYR A 39 4.59 34.03 2.37
C TYR A 39 4.73 32.55 2.79
N LEU A 40 5.32 32.36 3.98
CA LEU A 40 5.31 31.20 4.88
C LEU A 40 6.44 30.14 4.74
N TRP A 41 7.14 29.65 5.79
CA TRP A 41 7.12 29.78 7.26
C TRP A 41 8.51 29.37 7.82
N ARG A 42 9.14 30.21 8.67
CA ARG A 42 9.40 30.05 10.14
C ARG A 42 10.40 28.97 10.60
N LEU A 43 11.61 29.46 10.92
CA LEU A 43 12.54 28.95 11.94
C LEU A 43 12.03 29.28 13.35
N SER A 44 12.18 28.34 14.29
CA SER A 44 12.17 28.61 15.73
C SER A 44 13.18 27.69 16.41
N LEU A 45 14.36 28.22 16.74
CA LEU A 45 15.34 27.58 17.60
C LEU A 45 15.30 28.29 18.97
N THR A 46 14.90 27.55 20.00
CA THR A 46 14.80 28.03 21.38
C THR A 46 16.16 27.92 22.09
N ALA A 47 16.40 28.90 22.97
CA ALA A 47 17.61 29.09 23.74
C ALA A 47 17.56 28.38 25.12
N LEU A 48 18.74 27.91 25.54
CA LEU A 48 19.36 27.94 26.88
C LEU A 48 18.53 27.62 28.15
N THR A 49 18.98 26.58 28.85
CA THR A 49 19.23 26.55 30.32
C THR A 49 20.51 25.72 30.54
N ALA A 50 21.66 26.30 30.91
CA ALA A 50 22.11 26.73 32.24
C ALA A 50 22.16 25.61 33.29
N SER A 51 23.35 25.04 33.52
CA SER A 51 23.74 24.45 34.81
C SER A 51 25.26 24.54 34.97
N THR A 52 25.62 25.42 35.89
CA THR A 52 26.94 25.76 36.40
C THR A 52 27.45 24.68 37.36
N LEU A 53 28.72 24.30 37.25
CA LEU A 53 29.52 23.94 38.43
C LEU A 53 30.97 24.33 38.22
N THR A 54 31.34 25.31 39.04
CA THR A 54 32.65 25.93 39.23
C THR A 54 33.62 24.96 39.91
N LEU A 55 34.86 24.89 39.41
CA LEU A 55 36.03 24.70 40.28
C LEU A 55 37.20 25.49 39.69
N THR A 56 37.66 26.40 40.52
CA THR A 56 38.70 27.41 40.31
C THR A 56 40.09 26.84 40.52
N SER A 57 41.02 27.13 39.62
CA SER A 57 42.45 27.30 39.94
C SER A 57 43.22 27.94 38.79
N TRP A 58 43.39 29.26 38.90
CA TRP A 58 44.59 30.07 38.63
C TRP A 58 45.72 29.43 37.80
N VAL A 59 46.11 30.06 36.69
CA VAL A 59 47.45 30.66 36.45
C VAL A 59 47.51 31.33 35.04
N SER A 60 47.83 32.62 35.08
CA SER A 60 48.57 33.49 34.13
C SER A 60 48.29 33.54 32.62
N LEU A 61 47.99 34.76 32.16
CA LEU A 61 48.19 35.21 30.78
C LEU A 61 49.67 35.09 30.36
N THR A 62 49.92 34.33 29.30
CA THR A 62 51.06 34.56 28.41
C THR A 62 50.56 34.45 26.97
N ALA A 63 50.80 35.51 26.21
CA ALA A 63 50.94 35.64 24.76
C ALA A 63 50.15 34.68 23.86
N MET A 64 49.33 35.27 22.98
CA MET A 64 48.95 34.67 21.70
C MET A 64 50.23 34.21 20.99
N ASP A 65 50.36 32.89 20.81
CA ASP A 65 51.27 32.34 19.82
C ASP A 65 50.41 31.58 18.81
N VAL A 66 50.24 32.21 17.66
CA VAL A 66 49.67 31.60 16.46
C VAL A 66 50.69 30.59 15.98
N CYS A 67 50.70 29.40 16.58
CA CYS A 67 51.29 28.24 15.95
C CYS A 67 50.23 27.67 15.03
N GLY A 68 50.29 28.11 13.77
CA GLY A 68 49.54 27.48 12.70
C GLY A 68 49.81 25.98 12.75
N THR A 69 48.77 25.20 13.05
CA THR A 69 48.70 23.82 12.60
C THR A 69 48.54 23.90 11.09
N ALA A 70 49.65 24.16 10.39
CA ALA A 70 49.83 23.63 9.06
C ALA A 70 49.69 22.12 9.22
N ALA A 71 48.49 21.59 9.00
CA ALA A 71 48.36 20.23 8.53
C ALA A 71 49.12 20.24 7.20
N LEU A 72 50.42 19.96 7.26
CA LEU A 72 51.20 19.59 6.10
C LEU A 72 50.49 18.34 5.59
N ALA A 73 49.63 18.52 4.59
CA ALA A 73 49.16 17.40 3.80
C ALA A 73 50.42 16.76 3.21
N ARG A 74 50.91 15.68 3.84
CA ARG A 74 51.91 14.83 3.22
C ARG A 74 51.32 14.45 1.88
N SER A 75 51.99 14.86 0.81
CA SER A 75 51.52 14.55 -0.53
C SER A 75 51.81 13.08 -0.75
N THR A 76 50.75 12.29 -0.82
CA THR A 76 50.84 10.88 -1.24
C THR A 76 50.91 10.84 -2.76
N ARG A 77 51.83 10.03 -3.30
CA ARG A 77 52.04 9.88 -4.74
C ARG A 77 51.81 8.43 -5.14
N GLU A 78 50.95 8.25 -6.13
CA GLU A 78 50.67 6.93 -6.68
C GLU A 78 51.79 6.47 -7.62
N PHE A 79 52.12 5.18 -7.58
CA PHE A 79 53.01 4.55 -8.55
C PHE A 79 52.41 3.24 -9.09
N GLY A 80 52.74 2.94 -10.35
CA GLY A 80 52.08 1.88 -11.12
C GLY A 80 50.93 2.41 -11.96
N ARG A 81 50.06 1.51 -12.41
CA ARG A 81 48.81 1.85 -13.08
C ARG A 81 47.77 0.84 -12.64
N ASP A 82 46.65 1.36 -12.15
CA ASP A 82 45.56 0.51 -11.67
C ASP A 82 45.09 -0.48 -12.73
N GLY A 83 44.68 -1.65 -12.24
CA GLY A 83 44.04 -2.67 -13.03
C GLY A 83 42.74 -2.17 -13.64
N ARG A 84 42.46 -2.58 -14.87
CA ARG A 84 41.17 -2.24 -15.48
C ARG A 84 40.13 -3.24 -15.05
N HIS A 85 38.98 -2.72 -14.61
CA HIS A 85 37.85 -3.56 -14.28
C HIS A 85 37.34 -4.34 -15.50
N GLY A 86 36.99 -5.59 -15.28
CA GLY A 86 36.28 -6.41 -16.25
C GLY A 86 34.86 -5.86 -16.48
N ARG A 87 34.34 -6.03 -17.68
CA ARG A 87 32.95 -5.67 -18.01
C ARG A 87 31.98 -6.74 -17.56
N ASP A 88 30.82 -6.31 -17.10
CA ASP A 88 29.74 -7.23 -16.74
C ASP A 88 29.18 -7.95 -17.97
N GLY A 89 28.81 -9.20 -17.75
CA GLY A 89 28.07 -10.01 -18.68
C GLY A 89 26.65 -9.48 -18.86
N ARG A 90 26.17 -9.49 -20.10
CA ARG A 90 24.79 -9.08 -20.41
C ARG A 90 23.78 -10.04 -19.78
N ALA A 91 22.65 -9.53 -19.31
CA ALA A 91 21.53 -10.38 -18.94
C ALA A 91 20.96 -11.11 -20.18
N GLY A 92 20.54 -12.35 -19.99
CA GLY A 92 19.78 -13.12 -20.96
C GLY A 92 18.37 -12.56 -21.11
N ARG A 93 17.84 -12.61 -22.33
CA ARG A 93 16.47 -12.17 -22.62
C ARG A 93 15.47 -13.20 -22.14
N ASN A 94 14.36 -12.73 -21.61
CA ASN A 94 13.24 -13.61 -21.28
C ASN A 94 12.62 -14.20 -22.55
N GLY A 95 12.18 -15.44 -22.44
CA GLY A 95 11.31 -16.08 -23.40
C GLY A 95 9.96 -15.37 -23.50
N ARG A 96 9.27 -15.61 -24.61
CA ARG A 96 7.94 -15.07 -24.89
C ARG A 96 6.88 -16.06 -24.46
N ASP A 97 5.82 -15.55 -23.87
CA ASP A 97 4.66 -16.36 -23.54
C ASP A 97 3.98 -16.87 -24.81
N GLY A 98 3.44 -18.09 -24.73
CA GLY A 98 2.60 -18.67 -25.75
C GLY A 98 1.28 -17.91 -25.87
N ALA A 99 0.74 -17.84 -27.09
CA ALA A 99 -0.50 -17.12 -27.33
C ALA A 99 -1.70 -17.86 -26.73
N ASP A 100 -2.65 -17.12 -26.16
CA ASP A 100 -3.95 -17.65 -25.82
C ASP A 100 -4.77 -17.90 -27.09
N GLN A 101 -5.58 -18.95 -27.11
CA GLN A 101 -6.44 -19.29 -28.25
C GLN A 101 -7.82 -19.73 -27.79
N THR A 102 -8.84 -19.34 -28.57
CA THR A 102 -10.20 -19.85 -28.43
C THR A 102 -10.58 -20.60 -29.69
N VAL A 103 -10.98 -21.86 -29.56
CA VAL A 103 -11.34 -22.73 -30.70
C VAL A 103 -12.68 -23.43 -30.47
N ARG A 104 -13.26 -23.92 -31.56
CA ARG A 104 -14.48 -24.75 -31.54
C ARG A 104 -14.13 -26.19 -31.91
N ALA A 105 -14.46 -27.13 -31.04
CA ALA A 105 -14.29 -28.56 -31.30
C ALA A 105 -15.51 -29.10 -32.07
N THR A 106 -15.42 -29.07 -33.40
CA THR A 106 -16.47 -29.52 -34.33
C THR A 106 -16.30 -30.97 -34.78
N GLY A 107 -15.32 -31.69 -34.23
CA GLY A 107 -14.98 -33.03 -34.67
C GLY A 107 -14.03 -33.07 -35.87
N GLN A 108 -13.30 -31.97 -36.11
CA GLN A 108 -12.14 -31.93 -37.00
C GLN A 108 -10.84 -31.88 -36.20
N PRO A 109 -9.74 -32.50 -36.67
CA PRO A 109 -8.45 -32.42 -36.00
C PRO A 109 -7.92 -30.99 -35.93
N LEU A 110 -7.51 -30.57 -34.73
CA LEU A 110 -6.89 -29.27 -34.47
C LEU A 110 -5.53 -29.47 -33.81
N ASN A 111 -4.48 -28.86 -34.34
CA ASN A 111 -3.15 -28.86 -33.74
C ASN A 111 -2.74 -27.44 -33.41
N LEU A 112 -2.58 -27.15 -32.12
CA LEU A 112 -2.35 -25.82 -31.59
C LEU A 112 -1.02 -25.78 -30.87
N ASN A 113 -0.12 -24.92 -31.34
CA ASN A 113 1.11 -24.60 -30.63
C ASN A 113 0.94 -23.31 -29.83
N LEU A 114 0.86 -23.47 -28.52
CA LEU A 114 0.71 -22.42 -27.52
C LEU A 114 1.91 -22.41 -26.57
N SER A 115 3.06 -22.97 -26.98
CA SER A 115 4.22 -23.10 -26.10
C SER A 115 4.88 -21.75 -25.84
N GLY A 116 5.32 -21.53 -24.60
CA GLY A 116 6.25 -20.44 -24.30
C GLY A 116 7.64 -20.75 -24.85
N THR A 117 8.40 -19.72 -25.21
CA THR A 117 9.79 -19.89 -25.69
C THR A 117 10.78 -19.91 -24.54
N ASP A 118 11.95 -20.50 -24.77
CA ASP A 118 13.03 -20.51 -23.79
C ASP A 118 13.59 -19.10 -23.54
N GLY A 119 14.10 -18.87 -22.34
CA GLY A 119 14.93 -17.72 -22.01
C GLY A 119 16.37 -17.91 -22.50
N GLU A 120 17.04 -16.81 -22.85
CA GLU A 120 18.44 -16.83 -23.26
C GLU A 120 19.38 -16.89 -22.04
N ASP A 121 20.57 -17.45 -22.24
CA ASP A 121 21.61 -17.46 -21.21
C ASP A 121 22.17 -16.05 -20.95
N GLY A 122 22.55 -15.81 -19.70
CA GLY A 122 23.34 -14.65 -19.31
C GLY A 122 24.78 -14.76 -19.80
N GLY A 123 25.34 -13.63 -20.22
CA GLY A 123 26.74 -13.53 -20.63
C GLY A 123 27.68 -13.64 -19.44
N PHE A 124 28.90 -14.12 -19.67
CA PHE A 124 29.94 -14.13 -18.65
C PHE A 124 30.50 -12.73 -18.42
N GLY A 125 30.87 -12.44 -17.17
CA GLY A 125 31.68 -11.27 -16.86
C GLY A 125 33.10 -11.44 -17.38
N GLU A 126 33.70 -10.35 -17.87
CA GLU A 126 35.09 -10.34 -18.27
C GLU A 126 36.00 -10.33 -17.03
N ASN A 127 37.15 -10.97 -17.11
CA ASN A 127 38.18 -10.83 -16.09
C ASN A 127 38.75 -9.40 -16.08
N ALA A 128 39.24 -8.96 -14.94
CA ALA A 128 40.02 -7.74 -14.87
C ALA A 128 41.33 -7.85 -15.67
N GLU A 129 41.77 -6.74 -16.25
CA GLU A 129 43.05 -6.70 -16.95
C GLU A 129 44.20 -6.61 -15.93
N TRP A 130 45.26 -7.40 -16.17
CA TRP A 130 46.47 -7.36 -15.36
C TRP A 130 47.06 -5.96 -15.32
N LEU A 131 47.28 -5.50 -14.10
CA LEU A 131 47.89 -4.21 -13.83
C LEU A 131 49.40 -4.24 -14.06
N ARG A 132 50.02 -3.06 -14.12
CA ARG A 132 51.47 -2.93 -14.26
C ARG A 132 52.05 -2.24 -13.04
N CYS A 133 52.57 -3.05 -12.11
CA CYS A 133 53.42 -2.57 -11.04
C CYS A 133 54.70 -2.04 -11.63
N ARG A 134 54.79 -0.71 -11.73
CA ARG A 134 56.08 -0.06 -11.93
C ARG A 134 56.87 -0.28 -10.65
N ARG A 135 58.19 -0.36 -10.77
CA ARG A 135 59.06 -0.41 -9.59
C ARG A 135 58.82 0.79 -8.69
N GLN A 136 58.75 0.55 -7.37
CA GLN A 136 58.62 1.62 -6.38
C GLN A 136 59.77 2.64 -6.56
N PRO A 137 59.46 3.94 -6.71
CA PRO A 137 60.49 4.97 -6.71
C PRO A 137 61.21 5.03 -5.35
N ARG A 138 62.54 5.18 -5.37
CA ARG A 138 63.37 5.21 -4.14
C ARG A 138 63.69 6.62 -3.70
N ASP A 139 63.91 6.79 -2.40
CA ASP A 139 64.31 8.05 -1.76
C ASP A 139 63.34 9.21 -2.04
N GLU A 140 62.06 8.89 -2.24
CA GLU A 140 61.00 9.88 -2.47
C GLU A 140 60.70 10.67 -1.19
N ARG A 141 60.38 11.95 -1.35
CA ARG A 141 60.00 12.84 -0.24
C ARG A 141 58.47 12.94 -0.08
N HIS A 142 57.80 11.83 -0.30
CA HIS A 142 56.35 11.70 -0.40
C HIS A 142 55.95 10.32 0.09
N ASP A 143 54.80 10.20 0.75
CA ASP A 143 54.20 8.89 0.97
C ASP A 143 53.81 8.29 -0.39
N LEU A 144 53.81 6.96 -0.51
CA LEU A 144 53.49 6.28 -1.75
C LEU A 144 52.25 5.41 -1.60
N ASN A 145 51.45 5.33 -2.66
CA ASN A 145 50.40 4.33 -2.79
C ASN A 145 50.68 3.50 -4.05
N ALA A 146 50.74 2.18 -3.89
CA ALA A 146 50.87 1.28 -5.00
C ALA A 146 49.52 1.13 -5.73
N ALA A 147 49.58 0.83 -7.03
CA ALA A 147 48.38 0.77 -7.87
C ALA A 147 47.40 -0.34 -7.47
N ASP A 148 46.10 -0.04 -7.50
CA ASP A 148 45.03 -0.96 -7.12
C ASP A 148 44.77 -2.02 -8.21
N GLY A 149 44.33 -3.19 -7.77
CA GLY A 149 43.81 -4.27 -8.58
C GLY A 149 42.50 -3.95 -9.29
N GLY A 150 42.26 -4.58 -10.43
CA GLY A 150 41.00 -4.47 -11.14
C GLY A 150 39.99 -5.50 -10.65
N ASN A 151 38.76 -5.09 -10.35
CA ASN A 151 37.63 -5.99 -10.13
C ASN A 151 37.22 -6.74 -11.41
N GLY A 152 36.89 -8.03 -11.28
CA GLY A 152 36.28 -8.81 -12.35
C GLY A 152 34.81 -8.43 -12.57
N GLY A 153 34.35 -8.52 -13.83
CA GLY A 153 32.97 -8.22 -14.20
C GLY A 153 32.00 -9.27 -13.66
N HIS A 154 30.79 -8.87 -13.27
CA HIS A 154 29.75 -9.79 -12.84
C HIS A 154 29.15 -10.56 -14.03
N GLY A 155 28.78 -11.81 -13.83
CA GLY A 155 28.03 -12.59 -14.81
C GLY A 155 26.58 -12.10 -14.91
N GLY A 156 26.06 -12.05 -16.12
CA GLY A 156 24.68 -11.67 -16.37
C GLY A 156 23.71 -12.77 -15.94
N ASN A 157 22.51 -12.39 -15.48
CA ASN A 157 21.47 -13.37 -15.13
C ASN A 157 20.89 -14.04 -16.39
N GLY A 158 20.48 -15.31 -16.28
CA GLY A 158 19.72 -16.01 -17.31
C GLY A 158 18.29 -15.46 -17.43
N GLY A 159 17.77 -15.45 -18.65
CA GLY A 159 16.39 -15.05 -18.92
C GLY A 159 15.39 -16.10 -18.45
N ARG A 160 14.20 -15.67 -18.03
CA ARG A 160 13.10 -16.59 -17.67
C ARG A 160 12.51 -17.23 -18.91
N GLY A 161 12.04 -18.48 -18.82
CA GLY A 161 11.23 -19.10 -19.87
C GLY A 161 9.82 -18.51 -19.91
N GLY A 162 9.24 -18.42 -21.11
CA GLY A 162 7.86 -17.96 -21.31
C GLY A 162 6.83 -19.00 -20.85
N ASN A 163 5.67 -18.55 -20.40
CA ASN A 163 4.56 -19.43 -20.01
C ASN A 163 3.87 -20.03 -21.26
N GLY A 164 3.28 -21.21 -21.11
CA GLY A 164 2.35 -21.74 -22.10
C GLY A 164 1.03 -20.97 -22.10
N GLY A 165 0.44 -20.80 -23.28
CA GLY A 165 -0.82 -20.09 -23.48
C GLY A 165 -2.04 -20.88 -22.98
N THR A 166 -3.11 -20.15 -22.72
CA THR A 166 -4.41 -20.68 -22.32
C THR A 166 -5.21 -21.10 -23.55
N LEU A 167 -5.72 -22.33 -23.53
CA LEU A 167 -6.64 -22.84 -24.53
C LEU A 167 -8.07 -22.79 -24.00
N THR A 168 -8.95 -22.07 -24.68
CA THR A 168 -10.40 -22.13 -24.47
C THR A 168 -11.06 -22.93 -25.59
N VAL A 169 -11.79 -24.00 -25.25
CA VAL A 169 -12.46 -24.86 -26.22
C VAL A 169 -13.98 -24.81 -26.01
N GLN A 170 -14.68 -24.39 -27.05
CA GLN A 170 -16.14 -24.48 -27.17
C GLN A 170 -16.53 -25.80 -27.84
N TYR A 171 -17.45 -26.57 -27.26
CA TYR A 171 -17.85 -27.87 -27.78
C TYR A 171 -19.32 -28.19 -27.46
N THR A 172 -19.95 -29.05 -28.27
CA THR A 172 -21.29 -29.60 -28.00
C THR A 172 -21.22 -31.09 -27.67
N ASP A 173 -20.35 -31.83 -28.36
CA ASP A 173 -20.05 -33.24 -28.08
C ASP A 173 -18.66 -33.34 -27.42
N PRO A 174 -18.56 -33.84 -26.17
CA PRO A 174 -17.29 -34.09 -25.50
C PRO A 174 -16.33 -34.98 -26.30
N SER A 175 -16.85 -35.87 -27.17
CA SER A 175 -16.03 -36.77 -27.99
C SER A 175 -15.11 -36.02 -28.94
N HIS A 176 -15.50 -34.82 -29.38
CA HIS A 176 -14.73 -33.97 -30.29
C HIS A 176 -13.46 -33.40 -29.65
N LEU A 177 -13.39 -33.32 -28.32
CA LEU A 177 -12.21 -32.83 -27.61
C LEU A 177 -10.98 -33.72 -27.89
N ARG A 178 -11.20 -35.02 -28.15
CA ARG A 178 -10.14 -35.98 -28.51
C ARG A 178 -9.43 -35.68 -29.82
N GLN A 179 -9.96 -34.74 -30.61
CA GLN A 179 -9.35 -34.31 -31.87
C GLN A 179 -8.49 -33.04 -31.71
N VAL A 180 -8.47 -32.44 -30.52
CA VAL A 180 -7.70 -31.23 -30.24
C VAL A 180 -6.37 -31.60 -29.60
N LEU A 181 -5.28 -31.39 -30.33
CA LEU A 181 -3.91 -31.51 -29.84
C LEU A 181 -3.41 -30.12 -29.42
N ALA A 182 -3.09 -29.95 -28.14
CA ALA A 182 -2.62 -28.69 -27.59
C ALA A 182 -1.20 -28.82 -27.04
N MET A 183 -0.27 -28.01 -27.56
CA MET A 183 1.10 -27.92 -27.09
C MET A 183 1.28 -26.59 -26.34
N ALA A 184 0.99 -26.58 -25.05
CA ALA A 184 1.05 -25.41 -24.18
C ALA A 184 2.11 -25.57 -23.08
N GLY A 185 3.26 -26.17 -23.40
CA GLY A 185 4.39 -26.25 -22.47
C GLY A 185 4.97 -24.87 -22.18
N GLY A 186 5.48 -24.67 -20.96
CA GLY A 186 6.33 -23.51 -20.64
C GLY A 186 7.74 -23.68 -21.21
N GLY A 187 8.38 -22.57 -21.54
CA GLY A 187 9.78 -22.51 -21.96
C GLY A 187 10.73 -22.73 -20.78
N ARG A 188 11.97 -23.11 -21.08
CA ARG A 188 13.04 -23.27 -20.09
C ARG A 188 13.64 -21.91 -19.70
N GLY A 189 14.13 -21.81 -18.47
CA GLY A 189 14.98 -20.68 -18.08
C GLY A 189 16.38 -20.81 -18.69
N GLY A 190 16.97 -19.68 -19.07
CA GLY A 190 18.37 -19.59 -19.47
C GLY A 190 19.31 -19.67 -18.26
N ARG A 191 20.56 -20.05 -18.49
CA ARG A 191 21.57 -20.16 -17.43
C ARG A 191 22.17 -18.81 -17.07
N GLY A 192 22.55 -18.63 -15.82
CA GLY A 192 23.34 -17.50 -15.36
C GLY A 192 24.77 -17.55 -15.88
N GLY A 193 25.32 -16.38 -16.17
CA GLY A 193 26.72 -16.24 -16.57
C GLY A 193 27.67 -16.35 -15.39
N ARG A 194 28.87 -16.91 -15.59
CA ARG A 194 29.95 -16.86 -14.60
C ARG A 194 30.49 -15.43 -14.46
N GLY A 195 30.84 -15.03 -13.24
CA GLY A 195 31.63 -13.82 -12.99
C GLY A 195 33.08 -13.97 -13.44
N GLY A 196 33.70 -12.86 -13.82
CA GLY A 196 35.12 -12.80 -14.15
C GLY A 196 36.00 -12.63 -12.92
N ASP A 197 37.25 -13.04 -13.01
CA ASP A 197 38.20 -12.99 -11.90
C ASP A 197 38.77 -11.55 -11.74
N GLY A 198 39.01 -11.12 -10.50
CA GLY A 198 39.72 -9.88 -10.17
C GLY A 198 41.24 -10.05 -10.29
N THR A 199 42.00 -8.95 -10.15
CA THR A 199 43.47 -8.97 -10.12
C THR A 199 44.01 -8.42 -8.81
N TYR A 200 45.13 -8.97 -8.34
CA TYR A 200 45.84 -8.49 -7.16
C TYR A 200 46.40 -7.09 -7.36
N GLY A 201 46.41 -6.26 -6.31
CA GLY A 201 47.05 -4.95 -6.28
C GLY A 201 48.58 -5.03 -6.34
N CYS A 202 49.23 -3.88 -6.49
CA CYS A 202 50.68 -3.81 -6.38
C CYS A 202 51.15 -3.80 -4.93
N GLU A 203 52.24 -4.52 -4.66
CA GLU A 203 52.90 -4.50 -3.36
C GLU A 203 54.02 -3.44 -3.34
N CYS A 204 54.22 -2.83 -2.18
CA CYS A 204 55.35 -1.98 -1.88
C CYS A 204 56.60 -2.84 -1.64
N ASP A 205 57.72 -2.47 -2.27
CA ASP A 205 59.02 -3.10 -2.00
C ASP A 205 59.56 -2.68 -0.62
N ASP A 206 59.35 -1.40 -0.25
CA ASP A 206 59.79 -0.79 1.01
C ASP A 206 58.61 -0.04 1.68
N GLU A 207 58.09 -0.55 2.80
CA GLU A 207 56.90 0.00 3.47
C GLU A 207 57.16 1.34 4.18
N ARG A 208 58.38 1.61 4.65
CA ARG A 208 58.77 2.87 5.30
C ARG A 208 60.23 3.21 5.03
N TRP A 209 60.53 4.49 4.87
CA TRP A 209 61.90 4.99 4.77
C TRP A 209 62.03 6.41 5.34
N THR A 210 63.28 6.83 5.54
CA THR A 210 63.60 8.15 6.09
C THR A 210 64.50 8.91 5.12
N VAL A 211 64.12 10.13 4.75
CA VAL A 211 64.92 11.01 3.89
C VAL A 211 65.43 12.19 4.70
N LYS A 212 66.74 12.45 4.61
CA LYS A 212 67.35 13.64 5.21
C LYS A 212 67.11 14.86 4.32
N VAL A 213 66.42 15.86 4.86
CA VAL A 213 66.09 17.11 4.19
C VAL A 213 66.85 18.26 4.85
N CYS A 214 67.71 18.94 4.09
CA CYS A 214 68.48 20.07 4.57
C CYS A 214 67.99 21.38 3.93
N GLU A 215 67.54 22.32 4.74
CA GLU A 215 67.16 23.67 4.33
C GLU A 215 67.98 24.69 5.13
N ASN A 216 68.57 25.67 4.45
CA ASN A 216 69.39 26.73 5.06
C ASN A 216 70.46 26.21 6.06
N GLY A 217 71.09 25.07 5.75
CA GLY A 217 72.13 24.46 6.58
C GLY A 217 71.63 23.67 7.80
N THR A 218 70.31 23.60 8.03
CA THR A 218 69.70 22.77 9.08
C THR A 218 69.07 21.53 8.43
N CYS A 219 69.46 20.34 8.88
CA CYS A 219 68.93 19.09 8.37
C CYS A 219 67.94 18.46 9.36
N ARG A 220 66.82 17.97 8.85
CA ARG A 220 65.87 17.13 9.58
C ARG A 220 65.65 15.82 8.83
N GLU A 221 65.25 14.80 9.57
CA GLU A 221 64.83 13.52 9.01
C GLU A 221 63.31 13.54 8.85
N GLU A 222 62.85 13.17 7.66
CA GLU A 222 61.44 13.00 7.36
C GLU A 222 61.17 11.52 7.07
N GLU A 223 60.22 10.94 7.80
CA GLU A 223 59.74 9.58 7.55
C GLU A 223 58.63 9.61 6.49
N TYR A 224 58.59 8.60 5.63
CA TYR A 224 57.53 8.38 4.65
C TYR A 224 57.15 6.91 4.64
N GLU A 225 55.92 6.62 4.23
CA GLU A 225 55.39 5.25 4.14
C GLU A 225 54.82 4.93 2.77
N CYS A 226 54.73 3.64 2.47
CA CYS A 226 54.11 3.10 1.27
C CYS A 226 52.96 2.18 1.66
N ASN A 227 51.78 2.39 1.05
CA ASN A 227 50.65 1.49 1.19
C ASN A 227 50.49 0.64 -0.08
N ASP A 228 50.29 -0.66 0.11
CA ASP A 228 49.95 -1.58 -0.97
C ASP A 228 48.66 -1.17 -1.67
N GLY A 229 48.59 -1.50 -2.95
CA GLY A 229 47.36 -1.42 -3.73
C GLY A 229 46.39 -2.52 -3.27
N ARG A 230 45.10 -2.20 -3.28
CA ARG A 230 44.05 -3.14 -2.89
C ARG A 230 43.80 -4.14 -4.00
N ASP A 231 43.58 -5.40 -3.63
CA ASP A 231 43.14 -6.43 -4.56
C ASP A 231 41.75 -6.12 -5.13
N GLY A 232 41.60 -6.41 -6.42
CA GLY A 232 40.31 -6.42 -7.08
C GLY A 232 39.49 -7.64 -6.69
N ALA A 233 38.19 -7.45 -6.50
CA ALA A 233 37.26 -8.53 -6.19
C ALA A 233 36.84 -9.31 -7.44
N ASP A 234 36.59 -10.61 -7.26
CA ASP A 234 35.94 -11.44 -8.28
C ASP A 234 34.50 -11.01 -8.52
N GLY A 235 34.09 -11.15 -9.77
CA GLY A 235 32.72 -10.95 -10.19
C GLY A 235 31.80 -12.05 -9.66
N ARG A 236 30.56 -11.68 -9.34
CA ARG A 236 29.53 -12.64 -8.94
C ARG A 236 28.99 -13.40 -10.15
N ASN A 237 28.61 -14.66 -9.95
CA ASN A 237 27.85 -15.40 -10.96
C ASN A 237 26.42 -14.85 -11.05
N GLY A 238 25.89 -14.78 -12.26
CA GLY A 238 24.48 -14.52 -12.52
C GLY A 238 23.61 -15.70 -12.08
N ALA A 239 22.36 -15.41 -11.75
CA ALA A 239 21.38 -16.42 -11.40
C ALA A 239 20.79 -17.08 -12.67
N ASP A 240 20.43 -18.36 -12.56
CA ASP A 240 19.64 -19.04 -13.58
C ASP A 240 18.22 -18.46 -13.66
N GLY A 241 17.68 -18.43 -14.88
CA GLY A 241 16.29 -18.09 -15.14
C GLY A 241 15.35 -19.20 -14.69
N THR A 242 14.12 -18.83 -14.35
CA THR A 242 13.06 -19.78 -14.00
C THR A 242 12.41 -20.36 -15.25
N ALA A 243 11.95 -21.60 -15.20
CA ALA A 243 11.09 -22.17 -16.23
C ALA A 243 9.70 -21.48 -16.25
N GLY A 244 9.08 -21.42 -17.42
CA GLY A 244 7.72 -20.95 -17.59
C GLY A 244 6.69 -21.98 -17.13
N ASN A 245 5.50 -21.52 -16.80
CA ASN A 245 4.40 -22.39 -16.39
C ASN A 245 3.78 -23.10 -17.59
N ILE A 246 3.24 -24.30 -17.37
CA ILE A 246 2.39 -24.97 -18.35
C ILE A 246 1.06 -24.20 -18.51
N GLY A 247 0.55 -24.15 -19.75
CA GLY A 247 -0.68 -23.45 -20.09
C GLY A 247 -1.93 -24.13 -19.55
N LYS A 248 -3.03 -23.38 -19.52
CA LYS A 248 -4.30 -23.78 -18.88
C LYS A 248 -5.35 -24.16 -19.91
N LEU A 249 -6.29 -25.01 -19.51
CA LEU A 249 -7.46 -25.38 -20.32
C LEU A 249 -8.74 -24.79 -19.71
N VAL A 250 -9.57 -24.21 -20.57
CA VAL A 250 -10.94 -23.77 -20.26
C VAL A 250 -11.89 -24.45 -21.23
N LEU A 251 -12.93 -25.09 -20.71
CA LEU A 251 -13.91 -25.84 -21.49
C LEU A 251 -15.29 -25.20 -21.36
N ILE A 252 -15.92 -24.92 -22.50
CA ILE A 252 -17.26 -24.34 -22.59
C ILE A 252 -18.14 -25.30 -23.41
N ASN A 253 -19.14 -25.90 -22.78
CA ASN A 253 -20.02 -26.91 -23.37
C ASN A 253 -21.18 -26.31 -24.21
N GLN A 254 -20.91 -25.20 -24.89
CA GLN A 254 -21.82 -24.52 -25.81
C GLN A 254 -21.01 -23.75 -26.86
N LEU A 255 -21.60 -23.46 -28.02
CA LEU A 255 -20.93 -22.71 -29.10
C LEU A 255 -21.30 -21.23 -29.11
N GLU A 256 -22.42 -20.92 -28.49
CA GLU A 256 -22.93 -19.58 -28.27
C GLU A 256 -22.01 -18.84 -27.29
N PRO A 257 -21.74 -17.54 -27.53
CA PRO A 257 -21.02 -16.71 -26.58
C PRO A 257 -21.65 -16.78 -25.19
N LEU A 258 -20.81 -16.80 -24.16
CA LEU A 258 -21.30 -16.76 -22.79
C LEU A 258 -22.04 -15.44 -22.54
N PRO A 259 -23.16 -15.45 -21.79
CA PRO A 259 -23.81 -14.22 -21.38
C PRO A 259 -22.85 -13.32 -20.60
N GLN A 260 -23.05 -12.00 -20.71
CA GLN A 260 -22.30 -11.04 -19.93
C GLN A 260 -22.63 -11.21 -18.45
N ALA A 261 -21.60 -11.47 -17.65
CA ALA A 261 -21.71 -11.53 -16.19
C ALA A 261 -21.47 -10.15 -15.59
N ASN A 262 -22.31 -9.76 -14.64
CA ASN A 262 -22.14 -8.60 -13.78
C ASN A 262 -22.40 -9.01 -12.33
N PRO A 263 -21.46 -9.76 -11.71
CA PRO A 263 -21.69 -10.38 -10.41
C PRO A 263 -21.56 -9.39 -9.25
N GLU A 264 -20.95 -8.24 -9.48
CA GLU A 264 -20.66 -7.22 -8.48
C GLU A 264 -21.18 -5.87 -8.99
N GLN A 265 -21.96 -5.17 -8.17
CA GLN A 265 -22.49 -3.85 -8.51
C GLN A 265 -22.54 -2.94 -7.29
N SER A 266 -22.11 -1.70 -7.48
CA SER A 266 -22.20 -0.63 -6.48
C SER A 266 -23.31 0.33 -6.85
N HIS A 267 -24.21 0.64 -5.90
CA HIS A 267 -25.32 1.55 -6.13
C HIS A 267 -25.53 2.47 -4.91
N SER A 268 -25.99 3.69 -5.13
CA SER A 268 -26.46 4.52 -4.01
C SER A 268 -27.74 3.92 -3.42
N VAL A 269 -27.93 4.05 -2.11
CA VAL A 269 -29.15 3.61 -1.41
C VAL A 269 -30.41 4.22 -2.04
N SER A 270 -30.34 5.50 -2.37
CA SER A 270 -31.42 6.24 -3.02
C SER A 270 -31.83 5.66 -4.38
N SER A 271 -30.88 5.10 -5.13
CA SER A 271 -31.13 4.48 -6.43
C SER A 271 -31.76 3.08 -6.29
N LEU A 272 -31.34 2.31 -5.28
CA LEU A 272 -31.82 0.95 -5.04
C LEU A 272 -33.24 0.90 -4.48
N ALA A 273 -33.63 1.84 -3.64
CA ALA A 273 -34.98 1.86 -3.07
C ALA A 273 -36.10 2.04 -4.13
N ASN A 274 -35.74 2.58 -5.30
CA ASN A 274 -36.68 2.85 -6.38
C ASN A 274 -36.50 1.92 -7.59
N LYS A 275 -35.61 0.92 -7.49
CA LYS A 275 -35.22 0.10 -8.63
C LYS A 275 -34.76 -1.28 -8.23
N THR A 276 -35.29 -2.28 -8.94
CA THR A 276 -34.73 -3.62 -8.94
C THR A 276 -33.51 -3.71 -9.87
N VAL A 277 -32.41 -4.24 -9.37
CA VAL A 277 -31.18 -4.47 -10.13
C VAL A 277 -31.01 -5.97 -10.38
N THR A 278 -30.27 -6.34 -11.43
CA THR A 278 -30.01 -7.75 -11.77
C THR A 278 -28.52 -8.00 -11.72
N LEU A 279 -28.10 -8.91 -10.86
CA LEU A 279 -26.74 -9.43 -10.78
C LEU A 279 -26.68 -10.71 -11.60
N SER A 280 -25.54 -10.95 -12.26
CA SER A 280 -25.38 -12.13 -13.10
C SER A 280 -23.97 -12.72 -13.01
N ARG A 281 -23.86 -14.05 -13.05
CA ARG A 281 -22.59 -14.76 -12.87
C ARG A 281 -22.48 -16.00 -13.75
N ASN A 282 -21.34 -16.12 -14.42
CA ASN A 282 -20.92 -17.37 -15.05
C ASN A 282 -20.37 -18.32 -13.98
N LEU A 283 -20.89 -19.54 -13.93
CA LEU A 283 -20.48 -20.59 -13.01
C LEU A 283 -19.39 -21.44 -13.64
N TRP A 284 -18.31 -21.64 -12.89
CA TRP A 284 -17.14 -22.41 -13.30
C TRP A 284 -16.84 -23.48 -12.26
N GLU A 285 -16.33 -24.62 -12.71
CA GLU A 285 -15.89 -25.71 -11.87
C GLU A 285 -14.47 -26.12 -12.25
N THR A 286 -13.62 -26.34 -11.24
CA THR A 286 -12.27 -26.85 -11.45
C THR A 286 -12.29 -28.37 -11.48
N ARG A 287 -11.74 -28.97 -12.54
CA ARG A 287 -11.68 -30.42 -12.75
C ARG A 287 -10.26 -30.85 -13.11
N ARG A 288 -9.99 -32.15 -13.07
CA ARG A 288 -8.69 -32.76 -13.44
C ARG A 288 -8.87 -33.81 -14.53
N GLY A 289 -7.77 -34.22 -15.16
CA GLY A 289 -7.77 -35.19 -16.24
C GLY A 289 -7.90 -34.58 -17.64
N SER A 290 -7.47 -33.33 -17.85
CA SER A 290 -7.50 -32.68 -19.18
C SER A 290 -6.73 -33.49 -20.25
N THR A 291 -5.66 -34.16 -19.83
CA THR A 291 -4.82 -35.04 -20.66
C THR A 291 -5.60 -36.24 -21.22
N ASN A 292 -6.67 -36.65 -20.54
CA ASN A 292 -7.61 -37.68 -20.98
C ASN A 292 -8.82 -37.13 -21.76
N LEU A 293 -8.94 -35.81 -21.92
CA LEU A 293 -10.02 -35.21 -22.72
C LEU A 293 -9.53 -34.82 -24.11
N LEU A 294 -8.30 -34.33 -24.19
CA LEU A 294 -7.67 -33.90 -25.44
C LEU A 294 -7.06 -35.07 -26.23
N ALA A 295 -6.54 -34.75 -27.41
CA ALA A 295 -5.82 -35.71 -28.25
C ALA A 295 -4.56 -36.23 -27.52
N PRO A 296 -4.19 -37.51 -27.71
CA PRO A 296 -2.95 -38.07 -27.17
C PRO A 296 -1.72 -37.23 -27.58
N GLY A 297 -0.83 -36.97 -26.62
CA GLY A 297 0.37 -36.15 -26.84
C GLY A 297 0.18 -34.66 -26.52
N SER A 298 -1.02 -34.23 -26.10
CA SER A 298 -1.23 -32.85 -25.63
C SER A 298 -0.40 -32.56 -24.38
N VAL A 299 0.22 -31.38 -24.35
CA VAL A 299 0.99 -30.85 -23.22
C VAL A 299 0.24 -29.62 -22.70
N ILE A 300 -0.58 -29.82 -21.67
CA ILE A 300 -1.36 -28.76 -21.02
C ILE A 300 -1.56 -29.12 -19.55
N ALA A 301 -1.89 -28.14 -18.70
CA ALA A 301 -2.19 -28.41 -17.29
C ALA A 301 -3.29 -29.47 -17.15
N ASP A 302 -3.08 -30.47 -16.28
CA ASP A 302 -4.07 -31.52 -16.05
C ASP A 302 -5.36 -30.98 -15.41
N GLU A 303 -5.20 -29.93 -14.59
CA GLU A 303 -6.30 -29.17 -14.00
C GLU A 303 -6.86 -28.14 -14.98
N TYR A 304 -8.18 -28.07 -15.10
CA TYR A 304 -8.88 -27.23 -16.06
C TYR A 304 -10.17 -26.64 -15.49
N GLN A 305 -10.62 -25.51 -16.07
CA GLN A 305 -11.90 -24.89 -15.74
C GLN A 305 -12.98 -25.39 -16.71
N ALA A 306 -14.12 -25.83 -16.19
CA ALA A 306 -15.29 -26.21 -16.96
C ALA A 306 -16.43 -25.22 -16.68
N TYR A 307 -17.03 -24.69 -17.74
CA TYR A 307 -18.24 -23.89 -17.63
C TYR A 307 -19.40 -24.79 -17.18
N LYS A 308 -20.08 -24.40 -16.09
CA LYS A 308 -21.19 -25.13 -15.48
C LYS A 308 -22.55 -24.53 -15.87
N GLY A 309 -22.59 -23.23 -16.12
CA GLY A 309 -23.82 -22.53 -16.46
C GLY A 309 -23.78 -21.06 -16.07
N PHE A 310 -24.96 -20.45 -16.09
CA PHE A 310 -25.16 -19.04 -15.79
C PHE A 310 -26.27 -18.91 -14.75
N ILE A 311 -26.09 -17.99 -13.81
CA ILE A 311 -27.13 -17.62 -12.85
C ILE A 311 -27.33 -16.12 -12.87
N ASP A 312 -28.57 -15.71 -12.70
CA ASP A 312 -28.94 -14.33 -12.42
C ASP A 312 -29.86 -14.27 -11.20
N ARG A 313 -29.77 -13.14 -10.52
CA ARG A 313 -30.58 -12.82 -9.34
C ARG A 313 -30.98 -11.36 -9.39
N GLN A 314 -32.24 -11.12 -9.07
CA GLN A 314 -32.75 -9.78 -8.87
C GLN A 314 -32.52 -9.37 -7.42
N PHE A 315 -32.16 -8.11 -7.22
CA PHE A 315 -32.04 -7.51 -5.90
C PHE A 315 -32.90 -6.25 -5.84
N THR A 316 -33.60 -6.06 -4.72
CA THR A 316 -34.33 -4.83 -4.42
C THR A 316 -34.11 -4.43 -2.97
N LEU A 317 -34.05 -3.11 -2.73
CA LEU A 317 -34.00 -2.55 -1.39
C LEU A 317 -35.41 -2.07 -1.02
N ASP A 318 -35.95 -2.56 0.09
CA ASP A 318 -37.23 -2.10 0.65
C ASP A 318 -36.95 -1.16 1.83
N TRP A 319 -37.22 0.12 1.65
CA TRP A 319 -36.94 1.16 2.65
C TRP A 319 -38.18 1.43 3.51
N GLN A 320 -38.16 0.95 4.76
CA GLN A 320 -39.20 1.16 5.77
C GLN A 320 -38.74 2.08 6.92
N ALA A 321 -37.46 2.48 6.90
CA ALA A 321 -36.89 3.41 7.87
C ALA A 321 -37.56 4.79 7.81
N SER A 322 -37.75 5.43 8.97
CA SER A 322 -38.38 6.75 9.07
C SER A 322 -37.50 7.89 8.58
N GLN A 323 -36.19 7.66 8.49
CA GLN A 323 -35.19 8.60 7.99
C GLN A 323 -35.37 8.84 6.48
N ASP A 324 -35.11 10.08 6.05
CA ASP A 324 -35.14 10.43 4.63
C ASP A 324 -34.03 9.69 3.87
N LEU A 325 -34.45 8.88 2.90
CA LEU A 325 -33.59 8.14 1.99
C LEU A 325 -32.58 9.05 1.26
N GLN A 326 -32.94 10.30 0.96
CA GLN A 326 -32.07 11.25 0.26
C GLN A 326 -30.91 11.76 1.14
N ALA A 327 -30.99 11.60 2.45
CA ALA A 327 -29.90 11.95 3.36
C ALA A 327 -28.73 10.94 3.29
N PHE A 328 -28.92 9.80 2.62
CA PHE A 328 -27.91 8.77 2.48
C PHE A 328 -27.18 8.89 1.13
N THR A 329 -25.93 9.34 1.17
CA THR A 329 -25.10 9.55 -0.02
C THR A 329 -24.19 8.38 -0.36
N GLU A 330 -23.97 7.46 0.58
CA GLU A 330 -23.04 6.35 0.39
C GLU A 330 -23.59 5.26 -0.53
N THR A 331 -22.69 4.37 -0.94
CA THR A 331 -22.98 3.25 -1.83
C THR A 331 -23.08 1.93 -1.08
N ILE A 332 -23.98 1.06 -1.52
CA ILE A 332 -24.03 -0.35 -1.14
C ILE A 332 -23.36 -1.16 -2.24
N ASP A 333 -22.52 -2.11 -1.84
CA ASP A 333 -21.95 -3.09 -2.75
C ASP A 333 -22.73 -4.41 -2.70
N LEU A 334 -23.12 -4.89 -3.87
CA LEU A 334 -23.89 -6.12 -4.04
C LEU A 334 -23.03 -7.16 -4.73
N THR A 335 -22.96 -8.36 -4.18
CA THR A 335 -22.16 -9.47 -4.74
C THR A 335 -22.99 -10.74 -4.89
N LEU A 336 -23.19 -11.21 -6.12
CA LEU A 336 -23.80 -12.51 -6.40
C LEU A 336 -22.77 -13.64 -6.26
N ARG A 337 -22.96 -14.49 -5.27
CA ARG A 337 -22.10 -15.63 -4.95
C ARG A 337 -22.36 -16.82 -5.87
N PRO A 338 -21.39 -17.75 -6.03
CA PRO A 338 -21.57 -18.94 -6.90
C PRO A 338 -22.70 -19.89 -6.48
N ASN A 339 -23.14 -19.84 -5.21
CA ASN A 339 -24.29 -20.60 -4.69
C ASN A 339 -25.64 -19.93 -5.00
N GLY A 340 -25.66 -18.73 -5.58
CA GLY A 340 -26.87 -17.97 -5.89
C GLY A 340 -27.31 -17.00 -4.80
N GLN A 341 -26.57 -16.88 -3.70
CA GLN A 341 -26.81 -15.90 -2.64
C GLN A 341 -26.32 -14.51 -3.05
N VAL A 342 -27.06 -13.47 -2.67
CA VAL A 342 -26.64 -12.07 -2.85
C VAL A 342 -26.10 -11.56 -1.52
N ASP A 343 -24.80 -11.35 -1.46
CA ASP A 343 -24.16 -10.68 -0.33
C ASP A 343 -24.33 -9.17 -0.52
N ILE A 344 -24.62 -8.48 0.58
CA ILE A 344 -24.90 -7.05 0.60
C ILE A 344 -23.93 -6.45 1.60
N ASP A 345 -23.06 -5.59 1.12
CA ASP A 345 -22.08 -4.89 1.94
C ASP A 345 -22.51 -3.43 2.08
N PHE A 346 -22.72 -3.03 3.33
CA PHE A 346 -23.16 -1.70 3.69
C PHE A 346 -21.98 -0.89 4.25
N PRO A 347 -21.97 0.43 4.05
CA PRO A 347 -20.93 1.31 4.61
C PRO A 347 -20.84 1.19 6.14
N GLU A 348 -19.63 1.06 6.66
CA GLU A 348 -19.36 0.91 8.10
C GLU A 348 -19.71 2.18 8.91
N GLU A 349 -19.89 3.32 8.23
CA GLU A 349 -20.28 4.60 8.82
C GLU A 349 -21.73 4.61 9.33
N TYR A 350 -22.49 3.54 9.11
CA TYR A 350 -23.88 3.43 9.51
C TYR A 350 -24.18 2.11 10.21
N TRP A 351 -24.99 2.20 11.26
CA TRP A 351 -25.66 1.06 11.85
C TRP A 351 -27.02 0.88 11.21
N LEU A 352 -27.26 -0.31 10.66
CA LEU A 352 -28.51 -0.67 10.02
C LEU A 352 -29.25 -1.71 10.85
N LEU A 353 -30.56 -1.53 10.91
CA LEU A 353 -31.51 -2.52 11.36
C LEU A 353 -32.29 -2.98 10.14
N GLY A 354 -32.26 -4.28 9.86
CA GLY A 354 -32.94 -4.82 8.70
C GLY A 354 -32.83 -6.34 8.63
N GLU A 355 -33.49 -6.89 7.62
CA GLU A 355 -33.48 -8.32 7.34
C GLU A 355 -33.42 -8.60 5.84
N THR A 356 -32.81 -9.73 5.49
CA THR A 356 -32.79 -10.24 4.11
C THR A 356 -33.90 -11.26 3.94
N VAL A 357 -34.77 -11.03 2.95
CA VAL A 357 -35.81 -11.96 2.53
C VAL A 357 -35.45 -12.51 1.16
N GLU A 358 -35.06 -13.79 1.12
CA GLU A 358 -34.71 -14.48 -0.12
C GLU A 358 -35.92 -15.24 -0.69
N GLN A 359 -36.19 -15.00 -1.98
CA GLN A 359 -37.13 -15.77 -2.80
C GLN A 359 -36.35 -16.44 -3.95
N GLU A 360 -36.99 -17.29 -4.75
CA GLU A 360 -36.31 -18.11 -5.77
C GLU A 360 -35.42 -17.31 -6.74
N THR A 361 -35.83 -16.09 -7.12
CA THR A 361 -35.12 -15.23 -8.08
C THR A 361 -34.89 -13.80 -7.60
N LEU A 362 -35.51 -13.41 -6.49
CA LEU A 362 -35.48 -12.06 -5.93
C LEU A 362 -34.97 -12.08 -4.50
N THR A 363 -33.96 -11.26 -4.23
CA THR A 363 -33.49 -10.95 -2.89
C THR A 363 -33.98 -9.55 -2.52
N THR A 364 -34.72 -9.46 -1.43
CA THR A 364 -35.17 -8.19 -0.87
C THR A 364 -34.43 -7.94 0.43
N TYR A 365 -33.76 -6.81 0.56
CA TYR A 365 -33.27 -6.34 1.85
C TYR A 365 -34.22 -5.28 2.40
N ARG A 366 -34.86 -5.55 3.52
CA ARG A 366 -35.74 -4.58 4.19
C ARG A 366 -34.93 -3.80 5.21
N VAL A 367 -34.88 -2.48 5.04
CA VAL A 367 -34.25 -1.55 5.99
C VAL A 367 -35.33 -1.01 6.92
N ASP A 368 -35.30 -1.44 8.17
CA ASP A 368 -36.25 -1.01 9.22
C ASP A 368 -35.75 0.24 9.94
N GLY A 369 -34.43 0.49 9.94
CA GLY A 369 -33.88 1.74 10.45
C GLY A 369 -32.38 1.88 10.27
N ILE A 370 -31.90 3.12 10.41
CA ILE A 370 -30.51 3.47 10.16
C ILE A 370 -30.05 4.59 11.10
N VAL A 371 -28.82 4.48 11.60
CA VAL A 371 -28.19 5.51 12.45
C VAL A 371 -26.74 5.70 12.01
N PRO A 372 -26.30 6.95 11.71
CA PRO A 372 -24.89 7.22 11.47
C PRO A 372 -24.07 6.90 12.72
N VAL A 373 -22.94 6.20 12.56
CA VAL A 373 -22.06 5.84 13.68
C VAL A 373 -21.55 7.08 14.42
N ALA A 374 -21.32 8.17 13.70
CA ALA A 374 -20.94 9.46 14.28
C ALA A 374 -21.98 9.94 15.32
N ASP A 375 -23.26 9.89 14.98
CA ASP A 375 -24.39 10.33 15.83
C ASP A 375 -24.52 9.49 17.11
N VAL A 376 -24.08 8.23 17.09
CA VAL A 376 -24.24 7.30 18.22
C VAL A 376 -23.50 7.83 19.46
N THR A 377 -22.33 8.44 19.31
CA THR A 377 -21.48 8.88 20.43
C THR A 377 -21.46 10.40 20.62
N GLU A 378 -22.51 11.10 20.22
CA GLU A 378 -22.64 12.55 20.46
C GLU A 378 -23.38 12.90 21.75
N LEU A 379 -23.02 12.24 22.87
CA LEU A 379 -23.52 12.64 24.18
C LEU A 379 -22.64 13.69 24.83
N ALA A 380 -23.23 14.59 25.60
CA ALA A 380 -22.54 15.59 26.38
C ALA A 380 -23.04 15.62 27.83
N MET A 381 -22.13 15.90 28.75
CA MET A 381 -22.51 16.06 30.15
C MET A 381 -23.19 17.42 30.31
N GLY A 382 -24.44 17.37 30.78
CA GLY A 382 -25.23 18.54 31.09
C GLY A 382 -24.99 19.02 32.51
N ARG A 383 -26.07 19.46 33.17
CA ARG A 383 -26.03 19.96 34.53
C ARG A 383 -25.79 18.81 35.51
N VAL A 384 -24.81 18.99 36.38
CA VAL A 384 -24.53 18.16 37.57
C VAL A 384 -24.91 18.99 38.79
N ASP A 385 -25.90 18.55 39.56
CA ASP A 385 -26.42 19.32 40.67
C ASP A 385 -27.16 18.49 41.73
N GLY A 386 -27.71 19.18 42.72
CA GLY A 386 -28.34 18.56 43.88
C GLY A 386 -27.33 18.12 44.93
N ARG A 387 -27.81 17.48 45.99
CA ARG A 387 -26.99 17.06 47.13
C ARG A 387 -27.58 15.83 47.80
N SER A 388 -26.73 15.00 48.38
CA SER A 388 -27.12 13.78 49.08
C SER A 388 -28.10 12.96 48.23
N ARG A 389 -29.34 12.74 48.69
CA ARG A 389 -30.35 11.93 47.99
C ARG A 389 -30.92 12.55 46.72
N THR A 390 -30.68 13.85 46.47
CA THR A 390 -31.15 14.56 45.26
C THR A 390 -30.02 14.87 44.30
N PHE A 391 -28.83 14.28 44.49
CA PHE A 391 -27.71 14.46 43.58
C PHE A 391 -28.02 13.80 42.23
N GLU A 392 -28.00 14.60 41.16
CA GLU A 392 -28.42 14.22 39.82
C GLU A 392 -27.39 14.66 38.79
N VAL A 393 -27.23 13.84 37.76
CA VAL A 393 -26.38 14.15 36.60
C VAL A 393 -27.23 14.08 35.35
N ASN A 394 -27.24 15.17 34.60
CA ASN A 394 -27.91 15.22 33.31
C ASN A 394 -26.92 14.89 32.18
N VAL A 395 -27.37 14.09 31.23
CA VAL A 395 -26.68 13.81 29.98
C VAL A 395 -27.59 14.23 28.83
N VAL A 396 -27.05 14.91 27.84
CA VAL A 396 -27.79 15.37 26.67
C VAL A 396 -27.21 14.72 25.43
N ASP A 397 -28.08 14.11 24.63
CA ASP A 397 -27.78 13.61 23.31
C ASP A 397 -27.91 14.73 22.28
N LEU A 398 -26.76 15.14 21.73
CA LEU A 398 -26.68 16.26 20.80
C LEU A 398 -27.21 15.87 19.41
N ALA A 399 -27.05 14.59 19.02
CA ALA A 399 -27.54 14.05 17.76
C ALA A 399 -29.03 13.69 17.78
N GLN A 400 -29.68 13.73 18.95
CA GLN A 400 -31.12 13.46 19.12
C GLN A 400 -31.53 12.07 18.57
N ARG A 401 -30.75 11.04 18.87
CA ARG A 401 -31.00 9.63 18.48
C ARG A 401 -31.44 8.73 19.64
N SER A 402 -31.63 9.29 20.82
CA SER A 402 -31.98 8.56 22.04
C SER A 402 -33.35 7.88 22.00
N ASP A 403 -34.21 8.28 21.07
CA ASP A 403 -35.52 7.66 20.81
C ASP A 403 -35.41 6.34 20.04
N VAL A 404 -34.33 6.13 19.29
CA VAL A 404 -34.09 4.91 18.48
C VAL A 404 -32.97 4.01 19.02
N LEU A 405 -32.12 4.53 19.91
CA LEU A 405 -30.98 3.80 20.50
C LEU A 405 -31.29 3.30 21.91
N ASP A 406 -30.96 2.03 22.21
CA ASP A 406 -30.92 1.56 23.61
C ASP A 406 -29.68 2.16 24.29
N THR A 407 -29.87 2.81 25.44
CA THR A 407 -28.81 3.54 26.15
C THR A 407 -28.73 3.09 27.60
N ARG A 408 -27.54 2.65 28.02
CA ARG A 408 -27.24 2.24 29.40
C ARG A 408 -26.09 3.04 29.97
N PHE A 409 -26.09 3.22 31.28
CA PHE A 409 -25.11 4.02 31.99
C PHE A 409 -24.38 3.18 33.04
N GLU A 410 -23.06 3.26 33.04
CA GLU A 410 -22.20 2.85 34.14
C GLU A 410 -21.54 4.09 34.71
N VAL A 411 -21.40 4.15 36.03
CA VAL A 411 -20.83 5.29 36.73
C VAL A 411 -19.70 4.88 37.65
N ARG A 412 -18.61 5.62 37.54
CA ARG A 412 -17.53 5.62 38.51
C ARG A 412 -17.52 6.97 39.23
N TYR A 413 -17.89 6.95 40.50
CA TYR A 413 -17.93 8.11 41.36
C TYR A 413 -16.71 8.10 42.30
N SER A 414 -16.02 9.22 42.40
CA SER A 414 -14.82 9.34 43.22
C SER A 414 -14.75 10.69 43.93
N THR A 415 -14.24 10.72 45.16
CA THR A 415 -14.09 11.97 45.92
C THR A 415 -12.63 12.27 46.23
N SER A 416 -12.29 13.54 46.46
CA SER A 416 -10.93 13.92 46.87
C SER A 416 -10.93 14.59 48.24
N GLY A 417 -10.12 14.07 49.15
CA GLY A 417 -9.79 14.74 50.41
C GLY A 417 -8.89 15.97 50.21
N ASN A 418 -8.91 16.88 51.18
CA ASN A 418 -8.08 18.09 51.17
C ASN A 418 -6.68 17.80 51.74
N ASP A 419 -5.92 16.90 51.10
CA ASP A 419 -4.59 16.52 51.57
C ASP A 419 -3.50 17.20 50.71
N GLY A 420 -2.83 18.17 51.31
CA GLY A 420 -2.14 19.29 50.64
C GLY A 420 -0.90 18.95 49.79
N ARG A 421 -0.65 17.69 49.38
CA ARG A 421 0.59 17.34 48.65
C ARG A 421 0.43 16.48 47.39
N ARG A 422 -0.76 15.97 47.05
CA ARG A 422 -1.15 15.45 45.71
C ARG A 422 -2.63 15.08 45.77
N ARG A 423 -3.42 15.57 44.80
CA ARG A 423 -4.87 15.30 44.75
C ARG A 423 -5.08 13.85 44.30
N ARG A 424 -5.41 12.96 45.23
CA ARG A 424 -5.88 11.60 44.92
C ARG A 424 -7.40 11.58 45.03
N TYR A 425 -8.04 10.98 44.03
CA TYR A 425 -9.46 10.67 44.08
C TYR A 425 -9.59 9.21 44.51
N ASP A 426 -10.39 8.96 45.54
CA ASP A 426 -10.73 7.63 46.01
C ASP A 426 -12.08 7.22 45.42
N VAL A 427 -12.16 5.99 44.89
CA VAL A 427 -13.37 5.49 44.23
C VAL A 427 -14.36 5.05 45.31
N GLU A 428 -15.53 5.67 45.31
CA GLU A 428 -16.58 5.41 46.31
C GLU A 428 -17.69 4.52 45.74
N PHE A 429 -17.86 4.53 44.41
CA PHE A 429 -18.79 3.65 43.70
C PHE A 429 -18.31 3.42 42.27
N ASP A 430 -18.47 2.19 41.80
CA ASP A 430 -18.15 1.77 40.43
C ASP A 430 -19.15 0.67 40.03
N GLY A 431 -19.99 0.92 39.04
CA GLY A 431 -20.99 -0.03 38.59
C GLY A 431 -22.11 0.55 37.73
N PRO A 432 -23.08 -0.29 37.31
CA PRO A 432 -24.20 0.15 36.49
C PRO A 432 -25.14 1.07 37.25
N VAL A 433 -25.75 2.02 36.54
CA VAL A 433 -26.89 2.82 37.02
C VAL A 433 -28.17 2.03 36.71
N PRO A 434 -28.94 1.61 37.73
CA PRO A 434 -30.21 0.92 37.52
C PRO A 434 -31.21 1.74 36.68
N ASP A 435 -31.99 1.07 35.83
CA ASP A 435 -32.94 1.71 34.91
C ASP A 435 -33.98 2.58 35.63
N ASP A 436 -34.38 2.22 36.86
CA ASP A 436 -35.32 3.00 37.67
C ASP A 436 -34.73 4.33 38.19
N LEU A 437 -33.40 4.50 38.09
CA LEU A 437 -32.68 5.74 38.41
C LEU A 437 -32.37 6.59 37.17
N VAL A 438 -32.78 6.13 35.98
CA VAL A 438 -32.59 6.83 34.71
C VAL A 438 -33.94 7.32 34.22
N GLN A 439 -34.11 8.64 34.14
CA GLN A 439 -35.27 9.24 33.50
C GLN A 439 -34.87 9.80 32.15
N GLN A 440 -35.52 9.34 31.08
CA GLN A 440 -35.36 9.89 29.74
C GLN A 440 -36.51 10.85 29.41
N ASP A 441 -36.17 12.06 29.00
CA ASP A 441 -37.07 13.03 28.38
C ASP A 441 -36.49 13.41 27.00
N HIS A 442 -37.03 12.79 25.95
CA HIS A 442 -36.57 12.94 24.58
C HIS A 442 -35.06 12.65 24.42
N ASN A 443 -34.24 13.69 24.24
CA ASN A 443 -32.79 13.61 24.06
C ASN A 443 -32.00 13.88 25.36
N ARG A 444 -32.66 13.93 26.52
CA ARG A 444 -32.05 14.18 27.82
C ARG A 444 -32.26 13.01 28.75
N PHE A 445 -31.19 12.62 29.43
CA PHE A 445 -31.21 11.66 30.52
C PHE A 445 -30.92 12.36 31.84
N THR A 446 -31.71 12.10 32.87
CA THR A 446 -31.46 12.52 34.25
C THR A 446 -31.15 11.27 35.07
N LEU A 447 -29.93 11.22 35.61
CA LEU A 447 -29.41 10.11 36.39
C LEU A 447 -29.47 10.45 37.88
N ALA A 448 -30.31 9.77 38.66
CA ALA A 448 -30.50 10.00 40.08
C ALA A 448 -29.39 9.35 40.94
N LEU A 449 -28.13 9.76 40.72
CA LEU A 449 -26.94 9.17 41.34
C LEU A 449 -26.97 9.23 42.89
N GLY A 450 -27.66 10.20 43.47
CA GLY A 450 -27.84 10.31 44.92
C GLY A 450 -28.62 9.15 45.57
N ARG A 451 -29.23 8.28 44.77
CA ARG A 451 -29.94 7.08 45.22
C ARG A 451 -29.11 5.80 45.16
N LEU A 452 -27.92 5.87 44.56
CA LEU A 452 -26.93 4.78 44.56
C LEU A 452 -26.40 4.52 46.00
N PRO A 453 -25.79 3.36 46.26
CA PRO A 453 -25.24 3.00 47.58
C PRO A 453 -23.92 3.76 47.89
N ILE A 454 -23.95 5.09 47.79
CA ILE A 454 -22.87 6.01 48.15
C ILE A 454 -23.21 6.65 49.49
N ALA A 455 -22.22 6.76 50.39
CA ALA A 455 -22.43 7.38 51.69
C ALA A 455 -22.86 8.86 51.54
N SER A 456 -23.94 9.27 52.22
CA SER A 456 -24.56 10.59 52.02
C SER A 456 -23.65 11.76 52.36
N GLN A 457 -22.64 11.56 53.23
CA GLN A 457 -21.63 12.57 53.54
C GLN A 457 -20.75 12.90 52.33
N LEU A 458 -20.49 11.92 51.46
CA LEU A 458 -19.67 12.08 50.26
C LEU A 458 -20.41 12.82 49.14
N LEU A 459 -21.73 12.85 49.21
CA LEU A 459 -22.59 13.59 48.29
C LEU A 459 -23.03 14.96 48.86
N SER A 460 -22.39 15.42 49.95
CA SER A 460 -22.75 16.68 50.59
C SER A 460 -22.14 17.89 49.90
N GLY A 461 -22.83 19.02 49.97
CA GLY A 461 -22.35 20.28 49.38
C GLY A 461 -20.99 20.67 49.95
N GLY A 462 -20.04 21.03 49.09
CA GLY A 462 -18.65 21.26 49.46
C GLY A 462 -17.71 20.10 49.15
N THR A 463 -18.24 18.91 48.85
CA THR A 463 -17.41 17.75 48.49
C THR A 463 -16.89 17.89 47.07
N ARG A 464 -15.57 17.76 46.91
CA ARG A 464 -14.95 17.68 45.58
C ARG A 464 -15.09 16.27 45.04
N ALA A 465 -15.75 16.15 43.91
CA ALA A 465 -16.08 14.88 43.29
C ALA A 465 -15.64 14.84 41.82
N GLN A 466 -15.41 13.61 41.35
CA GLN A 466 -15.28 13.25 39.95
C GLN A 466 -16.40 12.25 39.64
N VAL A 467 -17.15 12.53 38.59
CA VAL A 467 -18.13 11.61 38.02
C VAL A 467 -17.60 11.22 36.65
N GLU A 468 -17.37 9.92 36.46
CA GLU A 468 -17.08 9.34 35.16
C GLU A 468 -18.26 8.47 34.75
N LEU A 469 -18.90 8.82 33.65
CA LEU A 469 -20.00 8.06 33.07
C LEU A 469 -19.49 7.32 31.85
N LYS A 470 -19.61 5.99 31.86
CA LYS A 470 -19.46 5.17 30.66
C LYS A 470 -20.87 4.88 30.12
N ILE A 471 -21.13 5.37 28.93
CA ILE A 471 -22.43 5.30 28.27
C ILE A 471 -22.32 4.27 27.16
N ILE A 472 -23.17 3.25 27.22
CA ILE A 472 -23.20 2.15 26.28
C ILE A 472 -24.46 2.32 25.43
N ARG A 473 -24.29 2.49 24.13
CA ARG A 473 -25.39 2.62 23.17
C ARG A 473 -25.41 1.43 22.22
N SER A 474 -26.60 0.94 21.92
CA SER A 474 -26.78 -0.19 21.01
C SER A 474 -27.94 -0.02 20.04
N TYR A 475 -27.78 -0.62 18.86
CA TYR A 475 -28.78 -0.64 17.80
C TYR A 475 -28.70 -1.97 17.04
N GLY A 476 -29.69 -2.84 17.23
CA GLY A 476 -29.62 -4.22 16.75
C GLY A 476 -28.46 -4.98 17.40
N SER A 477 -27.54 -5.50 16.60
CA SER A 477 -26.31 -6.16 17.08
C SER A 477 -25.13 -5.22 17.31
N ASN A 478 -25.25 -3.95 16.92
CA ASN A 478 -24.17 -2.99 17.02
C ASN A 478 -24.13 -2.33 18.40
N VAL A 479 -22.92 -2.07 18.91
CA VAL A 479 -22.68 -1.48 20.24
C VAL A 479 -21.52 -0.48 20.16
N ALA A 480 -21.64 0.63 20.87
CA ALA A 480 -20.61 1.67 21.01
C ALA A 480 -20.58 2.16 22.45
N GLU A 481 -19.42 2.65 22.85
CA GLU A 481 -19.19 3.16 24.20
C GLU A 481 -18.64 4.59 24.12
N GLN A 482 -19.11 5.44 25.02
CA GLN A 482 -18.60 6.80 25.19
C GLN A 482 -18.36 7.08 26.68
N THR A 483 -17.22 7.69 27.01
CA THR A 483 -16.92 8.10 28.38
C THR A 483 -17.02 9.61 28.52
N LEU A 484 -17.81 10.08 29.49
CA LEU A 484 -17.90 11.49 29.88
C LEU A 484 -17.37 11.67 31.29
N THR A 485 -16.66 12.77 31.54
CA THR A 485 -16.10 13.06 32.86
C THR A 485 -16.43 14.47 33.31
N TRP A 486 -16.90 14.59 34.55
CA TRP A 486 -17.01 15.86 35.25
C TRP A 486 -16.18 15.86 36.51
N LYS A 487 -15.58 17.01 36.80
CA LYS A 487 -14.85 17.27 38.03
C LYS A 487 -15.32 18.60 38.57
N GLY A 488 -15.74 18.60 39.82
CA GLY A 488 -16.23 19.82 40.44
C GLY A 488 -16.47 19.63 41.92
N GLN A 489 -17.14 20.63 42.49
CA GLN A 489 -17.59 20.60 43.86
C GLN A 489 -19.11 20.55 43.85
N ILE A 490 -19.69 19.63 44.63
CA ILE A 490 -21.14 19.47 44.79
C ILE A 490 -21.73 20.68 45.52
#